data_AF-A0A6V7UK64-F1
#
_entry.id   AF-A0A6V7UK64-F1
#
_cell.length_a   1.000
_cell.length_b   1.000
_cell.length_c   1.000
_cell.angle_alpha   90.00
_cell.angle_beta   90.00
_cell.angle_gamma   90.00
#
_symmetry.space_group_name_H-M   'P 1'
#
loop_
_entity.id
_entity.type
_entity.pdbx_description
1 polymer ?
#
loop_
_entity_poly.entity_id
_entity_poly.type
_entity_poly.pdbx_seq_one_letter_code
_entity_poly.pdbx_strand_id
1 'polypeptide(L)'
;MFKSSMLPSFVVLALLPNLVHSVGLAPGLYCGTVTCYDVLEISRDDFNKTDLPRIYRRLARQYHPDRAKRENREEAEEQFRLVATAYETLKDDETREYYDYYLDHPEERYYNYYQYYRLRTAPRVDVRIVIVVAILLVSTIQYLSAHQKYREALKYAKEQVKFRTMAIDIARERGVLDFDKLTGKVKKKQKNGIDAEAVISSIIEENINISGGYRPPSVYQTLAWQLIILPVTLFAQLRWGASWIFKFWICKKDYDDEAKLYLIRRNLKLSEEQFQTTEQKLIDEYLIKELWKRDVFDQWKHEKDLEEKEKLAKSARYKQYQRFQRKNAGSTISFLDEM
;
A
#
# COMPACT_ATOMS: atom_id res chain seq x y z
N MET A 1 41.14 -68.37 33.97
CA MET A 1 40.01 -68.88 34.77
C MET A 1 39.39 -67.66 35.44
N PHE A 2 38.20 -67.19 35.07
CA PHE A 2 36.90 -67.80 35.37
C PHE A 2 35.82 -67.45 34.31
N LYS A 3 35.03 -68.49 33.99
CA LYS A 3 33.72 -68.53 33.33
C LYS A 3 32.73 -67.49 33.91
N SER A 4 31.99 -66.75 33.08
CA SER A 4 30.68 -67.07 32.45
C SER A 4 29.46 -66.78 33.35
N SER A 5 28.62 -65.81 32.94
CA SER A 5 27.19 -66.02 32.70
C SER A 5 26.56 -64.73 32.14
N MET A 6 26.23 -64.78 30.85
CA MET A 6 25.25 -63.89 30.23
C MET A 6 23.85 -64.45 30.52
N LEU A 7 22.93 -63.59 30.95
CA LEU A 7 21.50 -63.75 30.70
C LEU A 7 20.94 -62.39 30.20
N PRO A 8 20.13 -62.37 29.13
CA PRO A 8 19.76 -61.14 28.44
C PRO A 8 18.56 -60.46 29.12
N SER A 9 18.73 -59.19 29.44
CA SER A 9 17.71 -58.29 30.02
C SER A 9 16.65 -57.81 28.99
N PHE A 10 16.25 -58.67 28.04
CA PHE A 10 15.51 -58.23 26.85
C PHE A 10 13.98 -58.42 26.87
N VAL A 11 13.34 -58.75 28.00
CA VAL A 11 11.91 -59.14 27.98
C VAL A 11 10.95 -58.17 28.67
N VAL A 12 11.39 -57.02 29.18
CA VAL A 12 10.45 -56.11 29.89
C VAL A 12 9.76 -55.09 28.96
N LEU A 13 10.11 -55.00 27.68
CA LEU A 13 9.50 -54.03 26.75
C LEU A 13 8.36 -54.61 25.90
N ALA A 14 7.44 -55.36 26.51
CA ALA A 14 6.31 -55.96 25.78
C ALA A 14 4.96 -55.95 26.54
N LEU A 15 4.76 -55.01 27.48
CA LEU A 15 3.48 -54.83 28.16
C LEU A 15 3.20 -53.33 28.42
N LEU A 16 2.90 -52.59 27.36
CA LEU A 16 1.97 -51.47 27.47
C LEU A 16 0.80 -51.80 26.53
N PRO A 17 -0.37 -52.20 27.06
CA PRO A 17 -1.54 -52.40 26.23
C PRO A 17 -2.00 -51.04 25.69
N ASN A 18 -2.29 -51.03 24.39
CA ASN A 18 -3.07 -50.05 23.64
C ASN A 18 -3.88 -49.05 24.46
N LEU A 19 -3.50 -47.77 24.43
CA LEU A 19 -4.40 -46.67 24.79
C LEU A 19 -3.95 -45.33 24.21
N VAL A 20 -3.85 -45.25 22.89
CA VAL A 20 -3.94 -43.96 22.18
C VAL A 20 -4.74 -44.18 20.89
N HIS A 21 -6.08 -44.14 20.99
CA HIS A 21 -6.96 -43.98 19.83
C HIS A 21 -7.50 -42.55 19.78
N SER A 22 -6.60 -41.58 19.62
CA SER A 22 -6.99 -40.21 19.22
C SER A 22 -5.88 -39.55 18.40
N VAL A 23 -5.49 -40.16 17.28
CA VAL A 23 -4.37 -39.66 16.45
C VAL A 23 -4.80 -38.71 15.32
N GLY A 24 -6.10 -38.40 15.17
CA GLY A 24 -6.59 -37.50 14.12
C GLY A 24 -7.25 -36.20 14.57
N LEU A 25 -7.67 -36.10 15.84
CA LEU A 25 -8.52 -35.00 16.31
C LEU A 25 -7.71 -33.87 16.98
N ALA A 26 -7.93 -32.62 16.56
CA ALA A 26 -7.29 -31.45 17.13
C ALA A 26 -8.06 -30.92 18.35
N PRO A 27 -7.41 -30.72 19.52
CA PRO A 27 -8.09 -30.34 20.77
C PRO A 27 -8.77 -28.95 20.73
N GLY A 28 -8.38 -28.08 19.79
CA GLY A 28 -8.99 -26.76 19.60
C GLY A 28 -10.09 -26.71 18.53
N LEU A 29 -10.46 -27.84 17.94
CA LEU A 29 -11.42 -27.91 16.83
C LEU A 29 -12.69 -28.66 17.25
N TYR A 30 -13.86 -28.12 16.91
CA TYR A 30 -15.16 -28.73 17.23
C TYR A 30 -15.27 -29.16 18.71
N CYS A 31 -15.45 -30.45 19.00
CA CYS A 31 -15.57 -31.03 20.33
C CYS A 31 -14.22 -31.48 20.94
N GLY A 32 -13.10 -31.08 20.34
CA GLY A 32 -11.75 -31.35 20.84
C GLY A 32 -11.29 -32.78 20.53
N THR A 33 -10.95 -33.55 21.55
CA THR A 33 -10.43 -34.93 21.43
C THR A 33 -11.50 -36.00 21.39
N VAL A 34 -12.77 -35.65 21.60
CA VAL A 34 -13.93 -36.54 21.53
C VAL A 34 -14.80 -36.19 20.31
N THR A 35 -15.53 -37.15 19.76
CA THR A 35 -16.43 -36.86 18.66
C THR A 35 -17.71 -36.18 19.17
N CYS A 36 -18.27 -35.26 18.38
CA CYS A 36 -19.51 -34.57 18.72
C CYS A 36 -20.73 -35.50 18.74
N TYR A 37 -20.66 -36.61 18.01
CA TYR A 37 -21.65 -37.69 18.04
C TYR A 37 -21.62 -38.40 19.41
N ASP A 38 -20.43 -38.75 19.90
CA ASP A 38 -20.25 -39.38 21.22
C ASP A 38 -20.70 -38.45 22.36
N VAL A 39 -20.39 -37.15 22.27
CA VAL A 39 -20.82 -36.14 23.27
C VAL A 39 -22.34 -36.06 23.39
N LEU A 40 -23.08 -36.30 22.30
CA LEU A 40 -24.54 -36.32 22.32
C LEU A 40 -25.14 -37.72 22.52
N GLU A 41 -24.32 -38.75 22.70
CA GLU A 41 -24.74 -40.14 22.83
C GLU A 41 -25.52 -40.65 21.60
N ILE A 42 -25.12 -40.24 20.39
CA ILE A 42 -25.77 -40.61 19.11
C ILE A 42 -24.74 -41.31 18.22
N SER A 43 -25.13 -42.40 17.54
CA SER A 43 -24.30 -43.00 16.48
C SER A 43 -24.38 -42.16 15.21
N ARG A 44 -23.26 -41.98 14.49
CA ARG A 44 -23.21 -41.24 13.21
C ARG A 44 -24.21 -41.80 12.19
N ASP A 45 -24.33 -43.12 12.12
CA ASP A 45 -25.23 -43.81 11.17
C ASP A 45 -26.71 -43.66 11.53
N ASP A 46 -27.02 -43.52 12.82
CA ASP A 46 -28.39 -43.35 13.34
C ASP A 46 -28.77 -41.87 13.49
N PHE A 47 -27.97 -40.95 12.95
CA PHE A 47 -28.18 -39.52 13.13
C PHE A 47 -29.50 -39.06 12.48
N ASN A 48 -30.40 -38.55 13.32
CA ASN A 48 -31.63 -37.91 12.89
C ASN A 48 -31.73 -36.47 13.41
N LYS A 49 -31.84 -35.51 12.47
CA LYS A 49 -31.93 -34.07 12.77
C LYS A 49 -33.15 -33.72 13.62
N THR A 50 -34.25 -34.49 13.56
CA THR A 50 -35.45 -34.22 14.37
C THR A 50 -35.28 -34.56 15.84
N ASP A 51 -34.43 -35.55 16.16
CA ASP A 51 -34.20 -36.01 17.53
C ASP A 51 -33.11 -35.20 18.23
N LEU A 52 -32.22 -34.58 17.46
CA LEU A 52 -31.10 -33.79 17.95
C LEU A 52 -31.50 -32.73 19.01
N PRO A 53 -32.55 -31.90 18.83
CA PRO A 53 -32.96 -30.92 19.85
C PRO A 53 -33.50 -31.56 21.13
N ARG A 54 -34.12 -32.76 21.04
CA ARG A 54 -34.63 -33.48 22.21
C ARG A 54 -33.47 -34.02 23.04
N ILE A 55 -32.47 -34.59 22.39
CA ILE A 55 -31.27 -35.16 23.02
C ILE A 55 -30.44 -34.06 23.68
N TYR A 56 -30.20 -32.95 22.96
CA TYR A 56 -29.53 -31.78 23.51
C TYR A 56 -30.22 -31.25 24.78
N ARG A 57 -31.55 -31.06 24.77
CA ARG A 57 -32.29 -30.59 25.96
C ARG A 57 -32.24 -31.56 27.15
N ARG A 58 -32.07 -32.86 26.91
CA ARG A 58 -31.89 -33.87 27.97
C ARG A 58 -30.51 -33.70 28.61
N LEU A 59 -29.45 -33.68 27.81
CA LEU A 59 -28.06 -33.57 28.28
C LEU A 59 -27.75 -32.19 28.87
N ALA A 60 -28.22 -31.11 28.26
CA ALA A 60 -28.06 -29.75 28.77
C ALA A 60 -28.70 -29.56 30.16
N ARG A 61 -29.83 -30.24 30.44
CA ARG A 61 -30.45 -30.24 31.77
C ARG A 61 -29.68 -31.09 32.78
N GLN A 62 -28.98 -32.13 32.33
CA GLN A 62 -28.19 -33.01 33.19
C GLN A 62 -26.89 -32.34 33.63
N TYR A 63 -26.20 -31.70 32.69
CA TYR A 63 -24.93 -31.01 32.93
C TYR A 63 -25.09 -29.51 33.27
N HIS A 64 -26.31 -29.05 33.59
CA HIS A 64 -26.52 -27.65 33.92
C HIS A 64 -25.79 -27.28 35.23
N PRO A 65 -24.97 -26.21 35.26
CA PRO A 65 -24.15 -25.88 36.42
C PRO A 65 -24.97 -25.61 37.69
N ASP A 66 -26.17 -25.05 37.56
CA ASP A 66 -27.07 -24.81 38.71
C ASP A 66 -27.59 -26.09 39.37
N ARG A 67 -27.51 -27.24 38.69
CA ARG A 67 -27.93 -28.54 39.25
C ARG A 67 -26.76 -29.36 39.79
N ALA A 68 -25.53 -28.92 39.55
CA ALA A 68 -24.33 -29.59 40.02
C ALA A 68 -24.01 -29.22 41.47
N LYS A 69 -23.42 -30.16 42.20
CA LYS A 69 -22.84 -29.87 43.54
C LYS A 69 -21.66 -28.91 43.38
N ARG A 70 -21.36 -28.10 44.40
CA ARG A 70 -20.28 -27.10 44.36
C ARG A 70 -18.92 -27.67 43.92
N GLU A 71 -18.61 -28.90 44.30
CA GLU A 71 -17.35 -29.58 43.97
C GLU A 71 -17.24 -29.98 42.49
N ASN A 72 -18.37 -30.23 41.82
CA ASN A 72 -18.41 -30.71 40.43
C ASN A 72 -18.91 -29.64 39.47
N ARG A 73 -18.97 -28.38 39.92
CA ARG A 73 -19.52 -27.28 39.14
C ARG A 73 -18.68 -27.00 37.89
N GLU A 74 -17.36 -27.01 38.04
CA GLU A 74 -16.42 -26.77 36.93
C GLU A 74 -16.54 -27.86 35.86
N GLU A 75 -16.59 -29.13 36.27
CA GLU A 75 -16.81 -30.27 35.36
C GLU A 75 -18.15 -30.19 34.64
N ALA A 76 -19.22 -29.82 35.36
CA ALA A 76 -20.54 -29.63 34.76
C ALA A 76 -20.55 -28.49 33.74
N GLU A 77 -19.86 -27.38 34.01
CA GLU A 77 -19.71 -26.26 33.06
C GLU A 77 -18.93 -26.67 31.80
N GLU A 78 -17.86 -27.44 31.94
CA GLU A 78 -17.10 -27.97 30.80
C GLU A 78 -17.94 -28.91 29.94
N GLN A 79 -18.62 -29.87 30.55
CA GLN A 79 -19.51 -30.79 29.85
C GLN A 79 -20.67 -30.07 29.18
N PHE A 80 -21.24 -29.05 29.84
CA PHE A 80 -22.27 -28.21 29.24
C PHE A 80 -21.78 -27.47 28.00
N ARG A 81 -20.56 -26.89 28.04
CA ARG A 81 -19.93 -26.24 26.87
C ARG A 81 -19.68 -27.22 25.73
N LEU A 82 -19.22 -28.43 26.03
CA LEU A 82 -19.01 -29.48 25.04
C LEU A 82 -20.34 -29.91 24.39
N VAL A 83 -21.38 -30.16 25.18
CA VAL A 83 -22.73 -30.51 24.69
C VAL A 83 -23.32 -29.41 23.81
N ALA A 84 -23.14 -28.14 24.19
CA ALA A 84 -23.55 -27.00 23.36
C ALA A 84 -22.79 -26.97 22.02
N THR A 85 -21.47 -27.14 22.06
CA THR A 85 -20.61 -27.14 20.87
C THR A 85 -20.93 -28.29 19.92
N ALA A 86 -21.21 -29.49 20.46
CA ALA A 86 -21.62 -30.66 19.69
C ALA A 86 -22.97 -30.43 18.99
N TYR A 87 -23.94 -29.89 19.74
CA TYR A 87 -25.24 -29.54 19.17
C TYR A 87 -25.12 -28.49 18.06
N GLU A 88 -24.37 -27.42 18.27
CA GLU A 88 -24.15 -26.38 17.25
C GLU A 88 -23.50 -26.95 15.98
N THR A 89 -22.51 -27.83 16.13
CA THR A 89 -21.78 -28.44 15.01
C THR A 89 -22.67 -29.37 14.19
N LEU A 90 -23.54 -30.16 14.83
CA LEU A 90 -24.39 -31.14 14.15
C LEU A 90 -25.75 -30.59 13.71
N LYS A 91 -26.17 -29.43 14.22
CA LYS A 91 -27.48 -28.83 13.91
C LYS A 91 -27.56 -28.26 12.50
N ASP A 92 -26.52 -27.57 12.06
CA ASP A 92 -26.47 -27.00 10.72
C ASP A 92 -25.89 -28.02 9.73
N ASP A 93 -26.50 -28.12 8.55
CA ASP A 93 -26.14 -29.18 7.60
C ASP A 93 -24.76 -28.95 7.01
N GLU A 94 -24.40 -27.68 6.75
CA GLU A 94 -23.09 -27.29 6.25
C GLU A 94 -21.99 -27.58 7.28
N THR A 95 -22.18 -27.19 8.54
CA THR A 95 -21.18 -27.46 9.60
C THR A 95 -21.03 -28.95 9.87
N ARG A 96 -22.11 -29.73 9.78
CA ARG A 96 -22.07 -31.18 9.93
C ARG A 96 -21.32 -31.84 8.77
N GLU A 97 -21.54 -31.41 7.54
CA GLU A 97 -20.83 -31.94 6.37
C GLU A 97 -19.32 -31.72 6.49
N TYR A 98 -18.89 -30.51 6.88
CA TYR A 98 -17.47 -30.24 7.13
C TYR A 98 -16.91 -30.96 8.35
N TYR A 99 -17.73 -31.23 9.36
CA TYR A 99 -17.34 -32.03 10.51
C TYR A 99 -17.14 -33.49 10.14
N ASP A 100 -18.07 -34.05 9.37
CA ASP A 100 -18.00 -35.41 8.82
C ASP A 100 -16.79 -35.58 7.91
N TYR A 101 -16.52 -34.60 7.03
CA TYR A 101 -15.32 -34.57 6.21
C TYR A 101 -14.04 -34.55 7.06
N TYR A 102 -14.02 -33.77 8.14
CA TYR A 102 -12.90 -33.73 9.07
C TYR A 102 -12.67 -35.07 9.78
N LEU A 103 -13.73 -35.80 10.12
CA LEU A 103 -13.62 -37.15 10.69
C LEU A 103 -13.09 -38.17 9.67
N ASP A 104 -13.49 -38.04 8.41
CA ASP A 104 -13.08 -38.95 7.34
C ASP A 104 -11.65 -38.65 6.82
N HIS A 105 -11.22 -37.38 6.91
CA HIS A 105 -9.93 -36.89 6.40
C HIS A 105 -9.10 -36.12 7.45
N PRO A 106 -8.66 -36.76 8.54
CA PRO A 106 -7.88 -36.10 9.59
C PRO A 106 -6.51 -35.59 9.10
N GLU A 107 -5.97 -36.17 8.03
CA GLU A 107 -4.70 -35.78 7.40
C GLU A 107 -4.73 -34.37 6.80
N GLU A 108 -5.89 -33.89 6.35
CA GLU A 108 -6.06 -32.58 5.70
C GLU A 108 -6.17 -31.42 6.70
N ARG A 109 -5.21 -31.35 7.63
CA ARG A 109 -5.25 -30.43 8.77
C ARG A 109 -5.50 -28.97 8.38
N TYR A 110 -4.83 -28.48 7.33
CA TYR A 110 -4.98 -27.08 6.89
C TYR A 110 -6.38 -26.77 6.37
N TYR A 111 -6.95 -27.67 5.57
CA TYR A 111 -8.29 -27.53 5.01
C TYR A 111 -9.34 -27.55 6.12
N ASN A 112 -9.27 -28.55 7.01
CA ASN A 112 -10.20 -28.70 8.13
C ASN A 112 -10.18 -27.49 9.09
N TYR A 113 -8.98 -26.94 9.36
CA TYR A 113 -8.85 -25.71 10.13
C TYR A 113 -9.51 -24.53 9.39
N TYR A 114 -9.19 -24.35 8.11
CA TYR A 114 -9.75 -23.26 7.31
C TYR A 114 -11.28 -23.28 7.28
N GLN A 115 -11.89 -24.45 7.07
CA GLN A 115 -13.34 -24.59 7.03
C GLN A 115 -14.00 -24.26 8.38
N TYR A 116 -13.45 -24.79 9.47
CA TYR A 116 -13.95 -24.50 10.81
C TYR A 116 -13.96 -23.00 11.14
N TYR A 117 -12.87 -22.29 10.84
CA TYR A 117 -12.82 -20.85 11.08
C TYR A 117 -13.70 -20.09 10.10
N ARG A 118 -13.72 -20.45 8.82
CA ARG A 118 -14.56 -19.77 7.82
C ARG A 118 -16.03 -19.77 8.25
N LEU A 119 -16.58 -20.89 8.72
CA LEU A 119 -17.99 -20.96 9.12
C LEU A 119 -18.31 -20.12 10.36
N ARG A 120 -17.35 -19.97 11.29
CA ARG A 120 -17.54 -19.22 12.54
C ARG A 120 -17.21 -17.73 12.43
N THR A 121 -16.20 -17.37 11.64
CA THR A 121 -15.62 -16.02 11.61
C THR A 121 -15.73 -15.33 10.25
N ALA A 122 -16.22 -15.99 9.19
CA ALA A 122 -16.39 -15.32 7.92
C ALA A 122 -17.37 -14.14 8.08
N PRO A 123 -16.95 -12.92 7.69
CA PRO A 123 -17.85 -11.78 7.71
C PRO A 123 -19.00 -12.05 6.74
N ARG A 124 -20.22 -11.72 7.15
CA ARG A 124 -21.43 -11.82 6.28
C ARG A 124 -21.38 -10.86 5.07
N VAL A 125 -20.42 -9.94 5.04
CA VAL A 125 -20.23 -8.98 3.97
C VAL A 125 -19.05 -9.38 3.11
N ASP A 126 -19.23 -9.31 1.79
CA ASP A 126 -18.15 -9.57 0.85
C ASP A 126 -17.01 -8.58 1.05
N VAL A 127 -15.81 -9.10 1.32
CA VAL A 127 -14.59 -8.30 1.53
C VAL A 127 -14.31 -7.39 0.33
N ARG A 128 -14.71 -7.79 -0.87
CA ARG A 128 -14.57 -7.00 -2.11
C ARG A 128 -15.28 -5.65 -2.02
N ILE A 129 -16.50 -5.63 -1.46
CA ILE A 129 -17.29 -4.40 -1.31
C ILE A 129 -16.58 -3.47 -0.33
N VAL A 130 -16.07 -4.01 0.78
CA VAL A 130 -15.31 -3.25 1.78
C VAL A 130 -14.07 -2.61 1.14
N ILE A 131 -13.34 -3.36 0.32
CA ILE A 131 -12.17 -2.85 -0.41
C ILE A 131 -12.55 -1.71 -1.36
N VAL A 132 -13.61 -1.87 -2.16
CA VAL A 132 -14.06 -0.82 -3.09
C VAL A 132 -14.48 0.45 -2.34
N VAL A 133 -15.27 0.30 -1.28
CA VAL A 133 -15.69 1.44 -0.44
C VAL A 133 -14.49 2.13 0.20
N ALA A 134 -13.52 1.38 0.71
CA ALA A 134 -12.29 1.94 1.27
C ALA A 134 -11.48 2.70 0.23
N ILE A 135 -11.34 2.16 -0.99
CA ILE A 135 -10.64 2.84 -2.10
C ILE A 135 -11.34 4.15 -2.48
N LEU A 136 -12.67 4.16 -2.57
CA LEU A 136 -13.45 5.35 -2.88
C LEU A 136 -13.33 6.41 -1.77
N LEU A 137 -13.36 5.99 -0.50
CA LEU A 137 -13.18 6.86 0.65
C LEU A 137 -11.79 7.49 0.65
N VAL A 138 -10.74 6.70 0.46
CA VAL A 138 -9.36 7.23 0.37
C VAL A 138 -9.22 8.17 -0.82
N SER A 139 -9.81 7.83 -1.97
CA SER A 139 -9.75 8.65 -3.19
C SER A 139 -10.46 10.00 -3.04
N THR A 140 -11.61 10.01 -2.34
CA THR A 140 -12.33 11.26 -2.04
C THR A 140 -11.54 12.13 -1.07
N ILE A 141 -10.95 11.56 -0.01
CA ILE A 141 -10.07 12.31 0.89
C ILE A 141 -8.86 12.88 0.14
N GLN A 142 -8.23 12.10 -0.74
CA GLN A 142 -7.11 12.57 -1.57
C GLN A 142 -7.51 13.74 -2.46
N TYR A 143 -8.66 13.66 -3.14
CA TYR A 143 -9.16 14.75 -3.98
C TYR A 143 -9.45 16.02 -3.18
N LEU A 144 -10.11 15.89 -2.03
CA LEU A 144 -10.40 17.02 -1.14
C LEU A 144 -9.11 17.64 -0.58
N SER A 145 -8.14 16.83 -0.17
CA SER A 145 -6.83 17.29 0.29
C SER A 145 -6.07 18.04 -0.81
N ALA A 146 -6.05 17.51 -2.05
CA ALA A 146 -5.42 18.18 -3.19
C ALA A 146 -6.11 19.52 -3.50
N HIS A 147 -7.45 19.55 -3.46
CA HIS A 147 -8.21 20.78 -3.69
C HIS A 147 -7.96 21.84 -2.59
N GLN A 148 -7.76 21.43 -1.34
CA GLN A 148 -7.38 22.35 -0.25
C GLN A 148 -5.97 22.92 -0.48
N LYS A 149 -4.99 22.06 -0.74
CA LYS A 149 -3.60 22.47 -0.99
C LYS A 149 -3.50 23.43 -2.17
N TYR A 150 -4.17 23.13 -3.28
CA TYR A 150 -4.19 24.02 -4.45
C TYR A 150 -4.75 25.41 -4.12
N ARG A 151 -5.84 25.47 -3.35
CA ARG A 151 -6.43 26.75 -2.91
C ARG A 151 -5.49 27.56 -2.01
N GLU A 152 -4.78 26.89 -1.10
CA GLU A 152 -3.80 27.54 -0.23
C GLU A 152 -2.60 28.07 -1.03
N ALA A 153 -2.09 27.29 -1.97
CA ALA A 153 -0.99 27.71 -2.85
C ALA A 153 -1.39 28.91 -3.74
N LEU A 154 -2.61 28.91 -4.28
CA LEU A 154 -3.14 30.05 -5.02
C LEU A 154 -3.26 31.31 -4.15
N LYS A 155 -3.77 31.16 -2.93
CA LYS A 155 -3.86 32.28 -1.98
C LYS A 155 -2.49 32.88 -1.70
N TYR A 156 -1.51 32.03 -1.38
CA TYR A 156 -0.13 32.44 -1.17
C TYR A 156 0.46 33.15 -2.38
N ALA A 157 0.21 32.63 -3.58
CA ALA A 157 0.69 33.25 -4.81
C ALA A 157 0.07 34.63 -5.07
N LYS A 158 -1.21 34.83 -4.76
CA LYS A 158 -1.90 36.13 -4.88
C LYS A 158 -1.38 37.17 -3.88
N GLU A 159 -0.92 36.74 -2.70
CA GLU A 159 -0.35 37.61 -1.67
C GLU A 159 1.10 38.03 -2.00
N GLN A 160 1.86 37.15 -2.66
CA GLN A 160 3.27 37.38 -2.98
C GLN A 160 3.46 38.48 -4.04
N VAL A 161 4.29 39.47 -3.71
CA VAL A 161 4.54 40.66 -4.56
C VAL A 161 5.08 40.26 -5.94
N LYS A 162 5.97 39.26 -6.00
CA LYS A 162 6.60 38.81 -7.26
C LYS A 162 5.58 38.36 -8.32
N PHE A 163 4.58 37.59 -7.93
CA PHE A 163 3.56 37.11 -8.87
C PHE A 163 2.61 38.24 -9.27
N ARG A 164 2.29 39.14 -8.34
CA ARG A 164 1.49 40.34 -8.64
C ARG A 164 2.17 41.25 -9.66
N THR A 165 3.48 41.49 -9.52
CA THR A 165 4.23 42.29 -10.49
C THR A 165 4.24 41.63 -11.86
N MET A 166 4.49 40.32 -11.92
CA MET A 166 4.44 39.56 -13.18
C MET A 166 3.07 39.64 -13.84
N ALA A 167 1.99 39.49 -13.06
CA ALA A 167 0.63 39.59 -13.58
C ALA A 167 0.28 40.99 -14.10
N ILE A 168 0.77 42.04 -13.46
CA ILE A 168 0.60 43.42 -13.93
C ILE A 168 1.33 43.65 -15.25
N ASP A 169 2.55 43.12 -15.40
CA ASP A 169 3.30 43.24 -16.65
C ASP A 169 2.62 42.48 -17.79
N ILE A 170 2.13 41.26 -17.54
CA ILE A 170 1.31 40.50 -18.50
C ILE A 170 0.00 41.24 -18.84
N ALA A 171 -0.65 41.86 -17.85
CA ALA A 171 -1.85 42.66 -18.09
C ALA A 171 -1.58 43.87 -18.99
N ARG A 172 -0.38 44.48 -18.86
CA ARG A 172 0.11 45.57 -19.70
C ARG A 172 0.34 45.09 -21.13
N GLU A 173 0.98 43.92 -21.30
CA GLU A 173 1.20 43.31 -22.61
C GLU A 173 -0.12 42.96 -23.32
N ARG A 174 -1.08 42.39 -22.57
CA ARG A 174 -2.41 42.04 -23.09
C ARG A 174 -3.33 43.25 -23.27
N GLY A 175 -2.96 44.44 -22.77
CA GLY A 175 -3.77 45.66 -22.88
C GLY A 175 -5.10 45.63 -22.11
N VAL A 176 -5.22 44.77 -21.08
CA VAL A 176 -6.49 44.52 -20.36
C VAL A 176 -6.74 45.54 -19.25
N LEU A 177 -5.70 46.21 -18.75
CA LEU A 177 -5.78 47.21 -17.69
C LEU A 177 -5.33 48.60 -18.18
N ASP A 178 -6.06 49.63 -17.77
CA ASP A 178 -5.63 51.02 -17.94
C ASP A 178 -4.55 51.39 -16.92
N PHE A 179 -3.42 51.88 -17.43
CA PHE A 179 -2.32 52.41 -16.64
C PHE A 179 -2.29 53.93 -16.68
N ASP A 180 -1.81 54.52 -15.60
CA ASP A 180 -1.55 55.95 -15.55
C ASP A 180 -0.25 56.30 -16.30
N LYS A 181 -0.32 57.27 -17.22
CA LYS A 181 0.79 57.61 -18.14
C LYS A 181 1.98 58.23 -17.41
N LEU A 182 1.74 58.85 -16.25
CA LEU A 182 2.75 59.58 -15.48
C LEU A 182 3.44 58.71 -14.41
N THR A 183 2.67 57.85 -13.74
CA THR A 183 3.16 57.07 -12.60
C THR A 183 3.42 55.60 -12.93
N GLY A 184 2.94 55.11 -14.09
CA GLY A 184 3.05 53.71 -14.51
C GLY A 184 2.20 52.74 -13.66
N LYS A 185 1.43 53.25 -12.70
CA LYS A 185 0.59 52.46 -11.79
C LYS A 185 -0.77 52.16 -12.42
N VAL A 186 -1.39 51.07 -11.98
CA VAL A 186 -2.76 50.68 -12.39
C VAL A 186 -3.76 51.74 -11.92
N LYS A 187 -4.68 52.19 -12.79
CA LYS A 187 -5.71 53.16 -12.42
C LYS A 187 -6.74 52.52 -11.47
N LYS A 188 -7.10 53.23 -10.40
CA LYS A 188 -8.11 52.81 -9.42
C LYS A 188 -9.53 52.69 -9.99
N LYS A 189 -9.86 53.48 -11.03
CA LYS A 189 -11.11 53.37 -11.78
C LYS A 189 -10.79 53.00 -13.22
N GLN A 190 -11.16 51.78 -13.60
CA GLN A 190 -11.08 51.30 -14.98
C GLN A 190 -12.26 51.85 -15.78
N LYS A 191 -12.05 52.19 -17.06
CA LYS A 191 -13.09 52.81 -17.91
C LYS A 191 -14.33 51.94 -18.08
N ASN A 192 -14.19 50.61 -18.00
CA ASN A 192 -15.26 49.65 -18.26
C ASN A 192 -15.93 49.09 -16.99
N GLY A 193 -15.63 49.65 -15.80
CA GLY A 193 -16.14 49.10 -14.53
C GLY A 193 -15.54 47.75 -14.12
N ILE A 194 -14.46 47.33 -14.78
CA ILE A 194 -13.74 46.09 -14.50
C ILE A 194 -12.95 46.25 -13.20
N ASP A 195 -13.08 45.28 -12.28
CA ASP A 195 -12.26 45.24 -11.07
C ASP A 195 -10.83 44.82 -11.40
N ALA A 196 -9.89 45.76 -11.23
CA ALA A 196 -8.48 45.55 -11.54
C ALA A 196 -7.87 44.42 -10.70
N GLU A 197 -8.33 44.24 -9.45
CA GLU A 197 -7.80 43.21 -8.56
C GLU A 197 -8.26 41.79 -8.98
N ALA A 198 -9.49 41.68 -9.47
CA ALA A 198 -10.02 40.43 -10.02
C ALA A 198 -9.27 40.00 -11.30
N VAL A 199 -8.96 40.96 -12.18
CA VAL A 199 -8.17 40.69 -13.42
C VAL A 199 -6.74 40.27 -13.08
N ILE A 200 -6.09 40.94 -12.13
CA ILE A 200 -4.74 40.54 -11.68
C ILE A 200 -4.80 39.12 -11.10
N SER A 201 -5.81 38.82 -10.28
CA SER A 201 -6.00 37.50 -9.69
C SER A 201 -6.21 36.40 -10.74
N SER A 202 -7.00 36.66 -11.79
CA SER A 202 -7.24 35.69 -12.86
C SER A 202 -6.00 35.47 -13.73
N ILE A 203 -5.22 36.52 -14.00
CA ILE A 203 -3.93 36.39 -14.73
C ILE A 203 -2.94 35.56 -13.92
N ILE A 204 -2.91 35.73 -12.59
CA ILE A 204 -2.10 34.89 -11.69
C ILE A 204 -2.56 33.43 -11.79
N GLU A 205 -3.86 33.15 -11.70
CA GLU A 205 -4.42 31.79 -11.79
C GLU A 205 -4.11 31.10 -13.13
N GLU A 206 -4.19 31.84 -14.24
CA GLU A 206 -3.95 31.33 -15.59
C GLU A 206 -2.48 30.99 -15.85
N ASN A 207 -1.55 31.82 -15.35
CA ASN A 207 -0.12 31.71 -15.69
C ASN A 207 0.70 30.94 -14.64
N ILE A 208 0.09 30.57 -13.51
CA ILE A 208 0.78 29.82 -12.47
C ILE A 208 0.78 28.32 -12.77
N ASN A 209 1.95 27.83 -13.17
CA ASN A 209 2.23 26.40 -13.28
C ASN A 209 2.69 25.86 -11.91
N ILE A 210 1.74 25.45 -11.07
CA ILE A 210 2.04 24.77 -9.80
C ILE A 210 2.29 23.29 -10.08
N SER A 211 3.53 22.85 -9.87
CA SER A 211 3.92 21.44 -10.00
C SER A 211 3.94 20.71 -8.64
N GLY A 212 3.98 19.39 -8.69
CA GLY A 212 4.10 18.55 -7.49
C GLY A 212 2.82 18.47 -6.65
N GLY A 213 2.96 18.54 -5.32
CA GLY A 213 1.86 18.29 -4.36
C GLY A 213 0.76 19.35 -4.31
N TYR A 214 0.92 20.46 -5.03
CA TYR A 214 0.00 21.61 -5.06
C TYR A 214 -0.61 21.84 -6.44
N ARG A 215 -0.53 20.86 -7.33
CA ARG A 215 -1.15 20.90 -8.67
C ARG A 215 -2.68 20.96 -8.61
N PRO A 216 -3.37 21.42 -9.68
CA PRO A 216 -4.82 21.44 -9.72
C PRO A 216 -5.42 20.05 -9.43
N PRO A 217 -6.53 19.98 -8.68
CA PRO A 217 -7.14 18.72 -8.30
C PRO A 217 -7.63 17.99 -9.55
N SER A 218 -7.13 16.77 -9.76
CA SER A 218 -7.46 15.95 -10.92
C SER A 218 -7.95 14.59 -10.47
N VAL A 219 -9.09 14.17 -11.01
CA VAL A 219 -9.67 12.84 -10.75
C VAL A 219 -8.73 11.74 -11.23
N TYR A 220 -7.96 12.01 -12.30
CA TYR A 220 -7.02 11.06 -12.90
C TYR A 220 -5.86 10.67 -11.97
N GLN A 221 -5.62 11.45 -10.92
CA GLN A 221 -4.53 11.21 -9.97
C GLN A 221 -5.01 10.55 -8.68
N THR A 222 -6.31 10.31 -8.56
CA THR A 222 -6.87 9.58 -7.41
C THR A 222 -6.49 8.10 -7.49
N LEU A 223 -6.32 7.49 -6.32
CA LEU A 223 -5.97 6.07 -6.22
C LEU A 223 -6.98 5.17 -6.98
N ALA A 224 -8.27 5.49 -6.91
CA ALA A 224 -9.30 4.77 -7.66
C ALA A 224 -9.05 4.78 -9.17
N TRP A 225 -8.78 5.95 -9.76
CA TRP A 225 -8.50 6.03 -11.20
C TRP A 225 -7.18 5.34 -11.56
N GLN A 226 -6.15 5.50 -10.73
CA GLN A 226 -4.86 4.85 -10.95
C GLN A 226 -5.01 3.32 -10.96
N LEU A 227 -5.78 2.73 -10.04
CA LEU A 227 -6.03 1.29 -10.03
C LEU A 227 -6.79 0.80 -11.27
N ILE A 228 -7.73 1.60 -11.80
CA ILE A 228 -8.49 1.26 -13.00
C ILE A 228 -7.60 1.26 -14.25
N ILE A 229 -6.70 2.24 -14.36
CA ILE A 229 -5.85 2.38 -15.56
C ILE A 229 -4.56 1.57 -15.50
N LEU A 230 -4.12 1.19 -14.29
CA LEU A 230 -2.92 0.39 -14.03
C LEU A 230 -2.80 -0.86 -14.91
N PRO A 231 -3.83 -1.71 -15.08
CA PRO A 231 -3.69 -2.88 -15.96
C PRO A 231 -3.40 -2.50 -17.42
N VAL A 232 -4.01 -1.42 -17.91
CA VAL A 232 -3.80 -0.93 -19.27
C VAL A 232 -2.40 -0.33 -19.44
N THR A 233 -1.95 0.48 -18.47
CA THR A 233 -0.63 1.09 -18.52
C THR A 233 0.48 0.05 -18.36
N LEU A 234 0.32 -0.94 -17.47
CA LEU A 234 1.25 -2.06 -17.34
C LEU A 234 1.32 -2.86 -18.65
N PHE A 235 0.19 -3.19 -19.26
CA PHE A 235 0.18 -3.90 -20.53
C PHE A 235 0.88 -3.10 -21.64
N ALA A 236 0.61 -1.80 -21.73
CA ALA A 236 1.29 -0.92 -22.68
C ALA A 236 2.80 -0.86 -22.45
N GLN A 237 3.25 -0.77 -21.20
CA GLN A 237 4.66 -0.77 -20.82
C GLN A 237 5.34 -2.10 -21.12
N LEU A 238 4.68 -3.23 -20.86
CA LEU A 238 5.18 -4.56 -21.20
C LEU A 238 5.31 -4.73 -22.72
N ARG A 239 4.30 -4.29 -23.49
CA ARG A 239 4.35 -4.32 -24.95
C ARG A 239 5.48 -3.46 -25.50
N TRP A 240 5.62 -2.23 -24.98
CA TRP A 240 6.69 -1.32 -25.36
C TRP A 240 8.06 -1.91 -25.01
N GLY A 241 8.23 -2.43 -23.80
CA GLY A 241 9.47 -3.07 -23.34
C GLY A 241 9.83 -4.32 -24.15
N ALA A 242 8.86 -5.18 -24.46
CA ALA A 242 9.07 -6.34 -25.34
C ALA A 242 9.51 -5.89 -26.74
N SER A 243 8.88 -4.86 -27.29
CA SER A 243 9.28 -4.29 -28.59
C SER A 243 10.68 -3.67 -28.53
N TRP A 244 11.05 -3.05 -27.42
CA TRP A 244 12.37 -2.47 -27.20
C TRP A 244 13.46 -3.54 -27.13
N ILE A 245 13.23 -4.59 -26.32
CA ILE A 245 14.13 -5.75 -26.22
C ILE A 245 14.30 -6.39 -27.60
N PHE A 246 13.21 -6.60 -28.34
CA PHE A 246 13.28 -7.16 -29.67
C PHE A 246 14.09 -6.28 -30.64
N LYS A 247 13.79 -4.97 -30.70
CA LYS A 247 14.45 -4.03 -31.62
C LYS A 247 15.95 -3.86 -31.32
N PHE A 248 16.32 -3.70 -30.06
CA PHE A 248 17.68 -3.29 -29.68
C PHE A 248 18.57 -4.43 -29.17
N TRP A 249 18.03 -5.46 -28.50
CA TRP A 249 18.84 -6.59 -28.05
C TRP A 249 18.92 -7.71 -29.08
N ILE A 250 17.81 -8.04 -29.75
CA ILE A 250 17.76 -9.14 -30.70
C ILE A 250 18.16 -8.65 -32.10
N CYS A 251 17.52 -7.60 -32.61
CA CYS A 251 17.78 -7.09 -33.97
C CYS A 251 18.99 -6.15 -34.07
N LYS A 252 19.59 -5.71 -32.95
CA LYS A 252 20.75 -4.80 -32.89
C LYS A 252 20.66 -3.60 -33.85
N LYS A 253 19.48 -2.98 -33.95
CA LYS A 253 19.31 -1.76 -34.75
C LYS A 253 19.95 -0.58 -34.03
N ASP A 254 20.40 0.42 -34.78
CA ASP A 254 20.85 1.69 -34.23
C ASP A 254 19.70 2.40 -33.49
N TYR A 255 20.05 3.15 -32.46
CA TYR A 255 19.07 3.90 -31.67
C TYR A 255 18.43 4.98 -32.54
N ASP A 256 17.11 4.92 -32.64
CA ASP A 256 16.28 5.98 -33.21
C ASP A 256 16.35 7.25 -32.35
N ASP A 257 15.99 8.41 -32.89
CA ASP A 257 16.11 9.68 -32.16
C ASP A 257 15.18 9.71 -30.93
N GLU A 258 13.98 9.14 -31.03
CA GLU A 258 13.08 8.95 -29.87
C GLU A 258 13.70 8.03 -28.80
N ALA A 259 14.43 7.00 -29.23
CA ALA A 259 15.09 6.07 -28.33
C ALA A 259 16.28 6.74 -27.61
N LYS A 260 17.05 7.57 -28.30
CA LYS A 260 18.10 8.41 -27.71
C LYS A 260 17.53 9.36 -26.67
N LEU A 261 16.45 10.06 -26.99
CA LEU A 261 15.76 10.96 -26.06
C LEU A 261 15.25 10.24 -24.82
N TYR A 262 14.66 9.05 -24.98
CA TYR A 262 14.25 8.22 -23.84
C TYR A 262 15.43 7.85 -22.93
N LEU A 263 16.57 7.46 -23.50
CA LEU A 263 17.78 7.12 -22.76
C LEU A 263 18.38 8.34 -22.05
N ILE A 264 18.46 9.48 -22.71
CA ILE A 264 18.91 10.75 -22.12
C ILE A 264 18.04 11.11 -20.91
N ARG A 265 16.71 11.10 -21.07
CA ARG A 265 15.76 11.35 -19.97
C ARG A 265 15.98 10.39 -18.82
N ARG A 266 16.17 9.10 -19.11
CA ARG A 266 16.40 8.05 -18.11
C ARG A 266 17.72 8.25 -17.36
N ASN A 267 18.79 8.65 -18.05
CA ASN A 267 20.09 8.93 -17.44
C ASN A 267 20.02 10.17 -16.52
N LEU A 268 19.34 11.24 -16.97
CA LEU A 268 19.12 12.46 -16.20
C LEU A 268 18.15 12.30 -15.02
N LYS A 269 17.39 11.19 -14.95
CA LYS A 269 16.36 10.93 -13.94
C LYS A 269 15.26 12.00 -13.89
N LEU A 270 14.95 12.60 -15.04
CA LEU A 270 13.89 13.62 -15.15
C LEU A 270 12.52 12.95 -15.38
N SER A 271 11.48 13.52 -14.82
CA SER A 271 10.11 13.16 -15.19
C SER A 271 9.83 13.57 -16.63
N GLU A 272 8.80 12.98 -17.24
CA GLU A 272 8.40 13.34 -18.60
C GLU A 272 8.03 14.82 -18.73
N GLU A 273 7.28 15.33 -17.77
CA GLU A 273 6.88 16.75 -17.72
C GLU A 273 8.09 17.67 -17.61
N GLN A 274 9.06 17.35 -16.74
CA GLN A 274 10.28 18.13 -16.58
C GLN A 274 11.11 18.14 -17.88
N PHE A 275 11.21 16.99 -18.54
CA PHE A 275 11.93 16.87 -19.79
C PHE A 275 11.25 17.68 -20.91
N GLN A 276 9.92 17.66 -20.98
CA GLN A 276 9.16 18.46 -21.95
C GLN A 276 9.28 19.98 -21.71
N THR A 277 9.43 20.41 -20.46
CA THR A 277 9.67 21.83 -20.14
C THR A 277 11.11 22.29 -20.40
N THR A 278 12.03 21.36 -20.67
CA THR A 278 13.43 21.70 -20.92
C THR A 278 13.56 22.41 -22.27
N GLU A 279 14.40 23.45 -22.34
CA GLU A 279 14.60 24.21 -23.57
C GLU A 279 15.09 23.29 -24.69
N GLN A 280 14.49 23.39 -25.88
CA GLN A 280 14.82 22.53 -27.02
C GLN A 280 16.33 22.57 -27.37
N LYS A 281 16.96 23.73 -27.24
CA LYS A 281 18.40 23.90 -27.49
C LYS A 281 19.27 23.06 -26.55
N LEU A 282 18.87 22.89 -25.29
CA LEU A 282 19.58 22.04 -24.34
C LEU A 282 19.42 20.57 -24.70
N ILE A 283 18.23 20.17 -25.16
CA ILE A 283 17.97 18.81 -25.65
C ILE A 283 18.87 18.51 -26.86
N ASP A 284 18.98 19.45 -27.79
CA ASP A 284 19.86 19.34 -28.95
C ASP A 284 21.34 19.24 -28.52
N GLU A 285 21.77 20.01 -27.51
CA GLU A 285 23.10 19.90 -26.91
C GLU A 285 23.35 18.49 -26.31
N TYR A 286 22.36 17.92 -25.62
CA TYR A 286 22.45 16.57 -25.05
C TYR A 286 22.57 15.49 -26.11
N LEU A 287 21.88 15.67 -27.24
CA LEU A 287 22.01 14.79 -28.41
C LEU A 287 23.40 14.92 -29.04
N ILE A 288 23.90 16.14 -29.24
CA ILE A 288 25.25 16.37 -29.80
C ILE A 288 26.34 15.76 -28.92
N LYS A 289 26.19 15.85 -27.59
CA LYS A 289 27.11 15.27 -26.60
C LYS A 289 26.95 13.76 -26.41
N GLU A 290 26.05 13.11 -27.14
CA GLU A 290 25.78 11.68 -27.06
C GLU A 290 25.45 11.16 -25.65
N LEU A 291 24.74 11.97 -24.84
CA LEU A 291 24.44 11.65 -23.43
C LEU A 291 23.51 10.43 -23.23
N TRP A 292 23.04 9.80 -24.31
CA TRP A 292 22.37 8.51 -24.24
C TRP A 292 23.33 7.37 -23.88
N LYS A 293 24.64 7.51 -24.15
CA LYS A 293 25.68 6.57 -23.73
C LYS A 293 26.00 6.81 -22.25
N ARG A 294 25.98 5.73 -21.47
CA ARG A 294 26.17 5.80 -20.00
C ARG A 294 27.53 6.36 -19.62
N ASP A 295 28.59 5.89 -20.26
CA ASP A 295 29.97 6.29 -19.92
C ASP A 295 30.20 7.79 -20.18
N VAL A 296 29.69 8.30 -21.30
CA VAL A 296 29.77 9.72 -21.68
C VAL A 296 28.94 10.57 -20.72
N PHE A 297 27.76 10.09 -20.34
CA PHE A 297 26.92 10.76 -19.36
C PHE A 297 27.58 10.87 -17.98
N ASP A 298 28.22 9.81 -17.51
CA ASP A 298 28.88 9.80 -16.19
C ASP A 298 30.07 10.77 -16.16
N GLN A 299 30.84 10.85 -17.25
CA GLN A 299 31.91 11.85 -17.43
C GLN A 299 31.37 13.27 -17.43
N TRP A 300 30.37 13.54 -18.28
CA TRP A 300 29.73 14.86 -18.37
C TRP A 300 29.14 15.31 -17.03
N LYS A 301 28.49 14.39 -16.32
CA LYS A 301 27.90 14.66 -15.01
C LYS A 301 28.98 15.01 -13.99
N HIS A 302 30.06 14.25 -13.95
CA HIS A 302 31.19 14.52 -13.07
C HIS A 302 31.81 15.90 -13.35
N GLU A 303 32.00 16.26 -14.62
CA GLU A 303 32.47 17.60 -15.02
C GLU A 303 31.51 18.71 -14.58
N LYS A 304 30.19 18.52 -14.77
CA LYS A 304 29.19 19.51 -14.35
C LYS A 304 29.14 19.70 -12.84
N ASP A 305 29.23 18.60 -12.07
CA ASP A 305 29.26 18.66 -10.61
C ASP A 305 30.53 19.38 -10.12
N LEU A 306 31.67 19.21 -10.80
CA LEU A 306 32.90 19.96 -10.50
C LEU A 306 32.76 21.46 -10.84
N GLU A 307 32.23 21.80 -12.01
CA GLU A 307 31.96 23.20 -12.39
C GLU A 307 31.04 23.91 -11.38
N GLU A 308 29.99 23.22 -10.93
CA GLU A 308 29.06 23.78 -9.94
C GLU A 308 29.74 23.96 -8.57
N LYS A 309 30.52 22.98 -8.12
CA LYS A 309 31.35 23.10 -6.91
C LYS A 309 32.34 24.26 -7.00
N GLU A 310 32.97 24.49 -8.14
CA GLU A 310 33.84 25.63 -8.36
C GLU A 310 33.08 26.97 -8.33
N LYS A 311 31.91 27.05 -8.96
CA LYS A 311 31.05 28.26 -8.93
C LYS A 311 30.62 28.57 -7.49
N LEU A 312 30.22 27.55 -6.74
CA LEU A 312 29.92 27.67 -5.32
C LEU A 312 31.15 28.15 -4.54
N ALA A 313 32.32 27.52 -4.74
CA ALA A 313 33.57 27.91 -4.10
C ALA A 313 33.99 29.36 -4.42
N LYS A 314 33.71 29.85 -5.63
CA LYS A 314 33.97 31.24 -6.05
C LYS A 314 32.96 32.22 -5.44
N SER A 315 31.72 31.79 -5.16
CA SER A 315 30.67 32.65 -4.62
C SER A 315 31.00 33.21 -3.22
N ALA A 316 30.76 34.51 -3.02
CA ALA A 316 31.01 35.17 -1.74
C ALA A 316 30.15 34.59 -0.60
N ARG A 317 28.90 34.22 -0.91
CA ARG A 317 27.94 33.64 0.04
C ARG A 317 28.40 32.29 0.58
N TYR A 318 28.95 31.43 -0.28
CA TYR A 318 29.49 30.14 0.14
C TYR A 318 30.78 30.30 0.96
N LYS A 319 31.67 31.21 0.58
CA LYS A 319 32.87 31.55 1.38
C LYS A 319 32.48 32.09 2.76
N GLN A 320 31.43 32.89 2.85
CA GLN A 320 30.89 33.39 4.13
C GLN A 320 30.30 32.26 4.98
N TYR A 321 29.52 31.36 4.37
CA TYR A 321 28.97 30.17 5.02
C TYR A 321 30.08 29.25 5.58
N GLN A 322 31.14 29.00 4.80
CA GLN A 322 32.30 28.23 5.27
C GLN A 322 33.02 28.90 6.45
N ARG A 323 33.17 30.24 6.45
CA ARG A 323 33.76 30.96 7.60
C ARG A 323 32.89 30.84 8.85
N PHE A 324 31.56 30.90 8.70
CA PHE A 324 30.61 30.67 9.79
C PHE A 324 30.71 29.26 10.35
N GLN A 325 30.75 28.23 9.48
CA GLN A 325 30.95 26.85 9.92
C GLN A 325 32.27 26.67 10.67
N ARG A 326 33.39 27.19 10.17
CA ARG A 326 34.70 27.13 10.86
C ARG A 326 34.69 27.80 12.23
N LYS A 327 33.92 28.88 12.41
CA LYS A 327 33.76 29.58 13.68
C LYS A 327 32.88 28.81 14.68
N ASN A 328 31.96 27.99 14.19
CA ASN A 328 30.99 27.21 15.00
C ASN A 328 31.30 25.70 15.06
N ALA A 329 32.41 25.25 14.50
CA ALA A 329 32.81 23.84 14.42
C ALA A 329 33.03 23.18 15.81
N GLY A 330 33.16 23.98 16.87
CA GLY A 330 33.20 23.48 18.26
C GLY A 330 31.82 23.28 18.90
N SER A 331 30.72 23.72 18.29
CA SER A 331 29.38 23.73 18.91
C SER A 331 28.26 23.11 18.07
N THR A 332 28.53 22.63 16.84
CA THR A 332 27.49 22.02 15.99
C THR A 332 28.01 20.81 15.23
N ILE A 333 27.39 19.64 15.46
CA ILE A 333 27.58 18.43 14.67
C ILE A 333 26.93 18.66 13.29
N SER A 334 27.72 18.59 12.21
CA SER A 334 27.28 18.83 10.83
C SER A 334 26.96 17.50 10.13
N PHE A 335 25.73 17.32 9.64
CA PHE A 335 25.21 16.11 8.98
C PHE A 335 25.69 15.90 7.52
N LEU A 336 26.74 16.57 7.07
CA LEU A 336 27.16 16.57 5.65
C LEU A 336 28.35 15.65 5.33
N ASP A 337 28.93 14.96 6.31
CA ASP A 337 30.07 14.05 6.09
C ASP A 337 29.68 12.56 5.88
N GLU A 338 28.38 12.24 5.82
CA GLU A 338 27.89 10.87 5.56
C GLU A 338 26.87 10.82 4.40
N MET A 339 27.31 11.12 3.17
CA MET A 339 26.63 10.69 1.94
C MET A 339 27.62 10.34 0.84
#